data_AF-G2WWY2-F1
#
_entry.id   AF-G2WWY2-F1
#
_cell.length_a   1.000
_cell.length_b   1.000
_cell.length_c   1.000
_cell.angle_alpha   90.00
_cell.angle_beta   90.00
_cell.angle_gamma   90.00
#
_symmetry.space_group_name_H-M   'P 1'
#
loop_
_entity.id
_entity.type
_entity.pdbx_description
1 polymer ?
#
loop_
_entity_poly.entity_id
_entity_poly.type
_entity_poly.pdbx_seq_one_letter_code
_entity_poly.pdbx_strand_id
1 'polypeptide(L)'
;MADVDGSVLQPAQLQPEVEAQISPEVQPQDAPQDRAVSRTATPTIERNPSQKKPQNMNGPLYMQSAGNKNVRFVPRNRKQDDSALVLLARWFVENQIGLSFNLLALLFLAHYFIPKAQPHTAKFFTLSYRNPATGNYKNGCDDMYFIAFCVILFTGLRAATMEYVLAPFAKTWGVRKTKDLTRFSEQSWMLVYYIIFWSMGLYIYCTSSYFLNLQEMWTNWPVRELNALNKFYTLAQSAFWIQQIIVINIEERRNDHWQMLTHHIITLGLLFSCYAYHQTRVGNVILVIMDVGDIFLPLAKCLKYMGFTTVCDVMFGVFLTYWIVARHVLYPMVCWSIYTDIPNIIGEVCYKGSDSNLQGPFPVPETTSYLLEPFWDSEGMVCFGKKVTWYFLVPLLLLQCLIFAWFVLIARVAIKVIRGGSAEDNRSDDEAEEEDDFVYEEAPLEEEVGVEELHLKSWERRSGVKRQASSSGVSLPSHSDRKELLGRIGCEKQVD
;
A
#
# COMPACT_ATOMS: atom_id res chain seq x y z
N MET A 1 2.58 79.59 -29.72
CA MET A 1 1.64 78.49 -29.43
C MET A 1 2.19 77.78 -28.19
N ALA A 2 2.12 78.37 -26.99
CA ALA A 2 1.00 79.07 -26.30
C ALA A 2 0.01 78.06 -25.68
N ASP A 3 -0.46 78.14 -24.44
CA ASP A 3 -0.16 78.98 -23.24
C ASP A 3 -0.56 78.14 -21.98
N VAL A 4 -0.14 78.31 -20.71
CA VAL A 4 0.11 79.47 -19.80
C VAL A 4 -1.20 80.14 -19.32
N ASP A 5 -1.66 80.05 -18.06
CA ASP A 5 -1.26 79.28 -16.85
C ASP A 5 -2.57 79.07 -16.00
N GLY A 6 -2.67 78.80 -14.68
CA GLY A 6 -1.74 78.64 -13.57
C GLY A 6 -2.40 78.93 -12.20
N SER A 7 -1.93 78.30 -11.11
CA SER A 7 -2.21 78.70 -9.68
C SER A 7 -3.69 78.48 -9.18
N VAL A 8 -4.10 78.46 -7.89
CA VAL A 8 -3.40 78.47 -6.57
C VAL A 8 -4.32 78.07 -5.36
N LEU A 9 -3.71 77.70 -4.21
CA LEU A 9 -4.20 77.71 -2.79
C LEU A 9 -5.16 76.63 -2.18
N GLN A 10 -5.14 76.62 -0.82
CA GLN A 10 -5.81 75.72 0.15
C GLN A 10 -6.62 76.55 1.21
N PRO A 11 -6.78 76.22 2.53
CA PRO A 11 -7.90 75.46 3.11
C PRO A 11 -8.65 76.10 4.34
N ALA A 12 -9.84 75.57 4.69
CA ALA A 12 -10.52 75.69 6.02
C ALA A 12 -11.62 74.59 6.15
N GLN A 13 -12.09 74.03 7.29
CA GLN A 13 -12.19 74.35 8.74
C GLN A 13 -13.43 75.15 9.22
N LEU A 14 -14.49 74.47 9.70
CA LEU A 14 -15.13 74.65 11.04
C LEU A 14 -16.30 73.63 11.32
N GLN A 15 -16.96 73.74 12.49
CA GLN A 15 -18.00 72.84 13.08
C GLN A 15 -19.32 73.65 13.36
N PRO A 16 -20.18 73.38 14.39
CA PRO A 16 -20.90 72.16 14.86
C PRO A 16 -22.45 72.38 15.07
N GLU A 17 -23.23 71.36 15.47
CA GLU A 17 -24.42 71.39 16.38
C GLU A 17 -24.90 69.93 16.71
N VAL A 18 -25.07 69.47 17.98
CA VAL A 18 -26.26 69.50 18.89
C VAL A 18 -27.32 68.39 18.58
N GLU A 19 -27.78 67.49 19.49
CA GLU A 19 -27.48 67.21 20.93
C GLU A 19 -27.95 65.80 21.45
N ALA A 20 -28.16 65.65 22.77
CA ALA A 20 -28.59 64.50 23.63
C ALA A 20 -30.00 63.86 23.37
N GLN A 21 -30.51 62.77 24.02
CA GLN A 21 -30.09 61.59 24.87
C GLN A 21 -31.32 60.60 24.93
N ILE A 22 -31.58 59.57 25.78
CA ILE A 22 -31.07 59.03 27.07
C ILE A 22 -31.22 57.46 27.15
N SER A 23 -31.61 56.84 28.29
CA SER A 23 -31.76 55.37 28.53
C SER A 23 -32.83 55.08 29.65
N PRO A 24 -32.88 53.95 30.38
CA PRO A 24 -33.50 52.65 29.98
C PRO A 24 -34.47 52.00 31.04
N GLU A 25 -34.90 50.74 30.75
CA GLU A 25 -35.17 49.62 31.70
C GLU A 25 -36.60 49.36 32.28
N VAL A 26 -36.77 48.14 32.84
CA VAL A 26 -37.77 47.60 33.80
C VAL A 26 -38.78 46.54 33.27
N GLN A 27 -38.92 45.43 34.03
CA GLN A 27 -39.92 44.33 33.86
C GLN A 27 -41.27 44.67 34.52
N PRO A 28 -42.31 43.85 34.31
CA PRO A 28 -42.91 43.21 35.51
C PRO A 28 -43.44 41.77 35.32
N GLN A 29 -43.61 41.08 36.45
CA GLN A 29 -44.54 39.95 36.63
C GLN A 29 -45.79 40.45 37.38
N ASP A 30 -46.99 39.92 37.10
CA ASP A 30 -47.89 39.33 38.11
C ASP A 30 -49.23 38.82 37.51
N ALA A 31 -50.00 38.07 38.32
CA ALA A 31 -51.33 37.49 38.01
C ALA A 31 -52.46 38.30 38.76
N PRO A 32 -53.71 37.84 39.08
CA PRO A 32 -54.31 36.47 39.06
C PRO A 32 -55.82 36.34 38.67
N GLN A 33 -56.35 35.09 38.76
CA GLN A 33 -57.78 34.70 38.94
C GLN A 33 -58.77 34.93 37.75
N ASP A 34 -59.94 34.26 37.63
CA ASP A 34 -60.72 33.40 38.55
C ASP A 34 -61.55 32.29 37.82
N ARG A 35 -61.91 31.18 38.53
CA ARG A 35 -63.11 30.26 38.40
C ARG A 35 -63.65 29.73 37.01
N ALA A 36 -64.36 28.58 36.87
CA ALA A 36 -64.78 27.49 37.78
C ALA A 36 -65.40 26.22 37.06
N VAL A 37 -65.15 25.02 37.63
CA VAL A 37 -66.11 23.90 37.91
C VAL A 37 -66.70 22.97 36.79
N SER A 38 -66.21 21.71 36.81
CA SER A 38 -66.95 20.40 36.82
C SER A 38 -67.39 19.61 35.55
N ARG A 39 -66.75 18.42 35.38
CA ARG A 39 -67.28 17.03 35.14
C ARG A 39 -68.31 16.79 34.01
N THR A 40 -68.16 15.76 33.17
CA THR A 40 -68.25 14.31 33.53
C THR A 40 -67.13 13.42 32.93
N ALA A 41 -67.17 12.10 33.18
CA ALA A 41 -66.02 11.20 33.02
C ALA A 41 -66.36 9.81 32.44
N THR A 42 -65.38 9.16 31.80
CA THR A 42 -65.35 7.73 31.45
C THR A 42 -63.89 7.21 31.55
N PRO A 43 -63.59 6.05 32.16
CA PRO A 43 -62.21 5.60 32.40
C PRO A 43 -61.70 4.55 31.41
N THR A 44 -60.42 4.65 30.98
CA THR A 44 -59.74 3.58 30.22
C THR A 44 -58.25 3.43 30.61
N ILE A 45 -58.00 2.53 31.56
CA ILE A 45 -56.82 1.64 31.71
C ILE A 45 -55.50 2.07 31.04
N GLU A 46 -54.51 2.49 31.86
CA GLU A 46 -53.11 2.54 31.44
C GLU A 46 -52.53 1.14 31.19
N ARG A 47 -51.57 1.01 30.26
CA ARG A 47 -50.88 -0.26 30.00
C ARG A 47 -49.37 -0.09 29.92
N ASN A 48 -48.69 -0.57 30.96
CA ASN A 48 -47.24 -0.47 31.13
C ASN A 48 -46.50 -1.48 30.23
N PRO A 49 -45.55 -1.08 29.35
CA PRO A 49 -44.96 -1.96 28.34
C PRO A 49 -43.77 -2.78 28.87
N SER A 50 -44.05 -3.83 29.65
CA SER A 50 -43.02 -4.72 30.21
C SER A 50 -43.16 -6.18 29.76
N GLN A 51 -42.72 -6.50 28.54
CA GLN A 51 -42.53 -7.89 28.09
C GLN A 51 -41.41 -8.00 27.01
N LYS A 52 -40.31 -8.67 27.36
CA LYS A 52 -39.26 -9.04 26.40
C LYS A 52 -39.75 -10.16 25.48
N LYS A 53 -39.57 -10.05 24.16
CA LYS A 53 -39.66 -11.21 23.25
C LYS A 53 -38.46 -12.14 23.50
N PRO A 54 -38.63 -13.47 23.41
CA PRO A 54 -37.50 -14.40 23.44
C PRO A 54 -36.65 -14.25 22.17
N GLN A 55 -35.33 -14.37 22.31
CA GLN A 55 -34.41 -14.43 21.17
C GLN A 55 -34.44 -15.84 20.56
N ASN A 56 -34.56 -15.94 19.23
CA ASN A 56 -34.45 -17.21 18.52
C ASN A 56 -32.98 -17.63 18.43
N MET A 57 -32.58 -18.68 19.17
CA MET A 57 -31.26 -19.28 19.03
C MET A 57 -31.18 -20.18 17.78
N ASN A 58 -30.63 -19.64 16.70
CA ASN A 58 -30.16 -20.41 15.54
C ASN A 58 -28.66 -20.20 15.34
N GLY A 59 -27.86 -20.71 16.28
CA GLY A 59 -26.40 -20.77 16.13
C GLY A 59 -25.98 -22.01 15.31
N PRO A 60 -25.10 -21.88 14.30
CA PRO A 60 -24.58 -23.04 13.59
C PRO A 60 -23.63 -23.85 14.48
N LEU A 61 -23.77 -25.18 14.50
CA LEU A 61 -22.78 -26.05 15.14
C LEU A 61 -21.46 -25.99 14.35
N TYR A 62 -20.35 -25.79 15.06
CA TYR A 62 -19.01 -26.09 14.56
C TYR A 62 -18.19 -26.80 15.65
N MET A 63 -17.54 -27.90 15.29
CA MET A 63 -16.52 -28.51 16.13
C MET A 63 -15.29 -27.59 16.15
N GLN A 64 -14.86 -27.17 17.33
CA GLN A 64 -13.54 -26.60 17.51
C GLN A 64 -12.48 -27.70 17.34
N SER A 65 -11.55 -27.52 16.41
CA SER A 65 -10.30 -28.29 16.41
C SER A 65 -9.32 -27.56 17.34
N ALA A 66 -8.94 -28.19 18.44
CA ALA A 66 -8.00 -27.62 19.39
C ALA A 66 -6.60 -27.45 18.78
N GLY A 67 -5.83 -26.48 19.30
CA GLY A 67 -4.37 -26.46 19.14
C GLY A 67 -3.80 -25.66 17.96
N ASN A 68 -4.04 -24.34 17.91
CA ASN A 68 -2.98 -23.43 17.43
C ASN A 68 -3.11 -22.00 17.99
N LYS A 69 -2.02 -21.42 18.49
CA LYS A 69 -1.98 -20.05 19.08
C LYS A 69 -1.68 -18.97 18.01
N ASN A 70 -2.28 -19.07 16.83
CA ASN A 70 -2.00 -18.17 15.71
C ASN A 70 -2.84 -16.88 15.78
N VAL A 71 -2.19 -15.73 15.59
CA VAL A 71 -2.83 -14.41 15.58
C VAL A 71 -3.55 -14.20 14.25
N ARG A 72 -4.85 -14.47 14.19
CA ARG A 72 -5.66 -14.19 12.99
C ARG A 72 -6.27 -12.79 13.08
N PHE A 73 -6.06 -11.96 12.05
CA PHE A 73 -6.83 -10.72 11.90
C PHE A 73 -8.29 -11.08 11.57
N VAL A 74 -9.23 -10.66 12.42
CA VAL A 74 -10.67 -10.90 12.25
C VAL A 74 -11.32 -9.64 11.68
N PRO A 75 -11.93 -9.67 10.48
CA PRO A 75 -12.46 -8.47 9.83
C PRO A 75 -13.87 -8.08 10.30
N ARG A 76 -14.24 -6.84 9.95
CA ARG A 76 -15.46 -6.11 10.34
C ARG A 76 -16.76 -6.85 9.99
N ASN A 77 -17.80 -6.62 10.79
CA ASN A 77 -19.14 -7.18 10.57
C ASN A 77 -19.70 -6.90 9.16
N ARG A 78 -20.39 -7.90 8.62
CA ARG A 78 -20.91 -7.98 7.25
C ARG A 78 -21.93 -6.86 6.97
N LYS A 79 -21.56 -5.88 6.11
CA LYS A 79 -22.55 -4.97 5.49
C LYS A 79 -23.33 -5.73 4.41
N GLN A 80 -24.59 -5.33 4.18
CA GLN A 80 -25.56 -6.21 3.52
C GLN A 80 -25.47 -6.21 1.99
N ASP A 81 -24.89 -5.16 1.39
CA ASP A 81 -24.91 -4.90 -0.06
C ASP A 81 -23.49 -4.87 -0.71
N ASP A 82 -22.55 -5.63 -0.15
CA ASP A 82 -21.20 -5.74 -0.71
C ASP A 82 -21.18 -6.46 -2.07
N SER A 83 -20.79 -5.73 -3.13
CA SER A 83 -20.68 -6.26 -4.50
C SER A 83 -19.73 -7.47 -4.58
N ALA A 84 -19.98 -8.39 -5.53
CA ALA A 84 -19.18 -9.60 -5.72
C ALA A 84 -17.67 -9.33 -5.90
N LEU A 85 -17.29 -8.19 -6.49
CA LEU A 85 -15.88 -7.77 -6.60
C LEU A 85 -15.28 -7.36 -5.25
N VAL A 86 -16.07 -6.75 -4.35
CA VAL A 86 -15.64 -6.41 -2.99
C VAL A 86 -15.49 -7.68 -2.15
N LEU A 87 -16.39 -8.65 -2.30
CA LEU A 87 -16.29 -9.96 -1.65
C LEU A 87 -15.05 -10.74 -2.14
N LEU A 88 -14.78 -10.74 -3.46
CA LEU A 88 -13.59 -11.35 -4.04
C LEU A 88 -12.30 -10.66 -3.54
N ALA A 89 -12.29 -9.33 -3.48
CA ALA A 89 -11.15 -8.56 -2.99
C ALA A 89 -10.87 -8.86 -1.50
N ARG A 90 -11.89 -8.85 -0.63
CA ARG A 90 -11.74 -9.24 0.78
C ARG A 90 -11.21 -10.66 0.93
N TRP A 91 -11.76 -11.62 0.19
CA TRP A 91 -11.26 -13.00 0.20
C TRP A 91 -9.78 -13.09 -0.20
N PHE A 92 -9.33 -12.32 -1.21
CA PHE A 92 -7.93 -12.27 -1.61
C PHE A 92 -7.03 -11.70 -0.51
N VAL A 93 -7.48 -10.65 0.20
CA VAL A 93 -6.77 -10.06 1.34
C VAL A 93 -6.68 -11.04 2.52
N GLU A 94 -7.79 -11.66 2.90
CA GLU A 94 -7.89 -12.64 3.99
C GLU A 94 -7.05 -13.91 3.76
N ASN A 95 -6.70 -14.20 2.51
CA ASN A 95 -5.99 -15.43 2.12
C ASN A 95 -4.62 -15.17 1.47
N GLN A 96 -4.01 -13.99 1.65
CA GLN A 96 -2.71 -13.63 1.07
C GLN A 96 -1.62 -14.69 1.29
N ILE A 97 -1.47 -15.20 2.52
CA ILE A 97 -0.48 -16.25 2.86
C ILE A 97 -0.81 -17.54 2.09
N GLY A 98 -2.03 -18.03 2.19
CA GLY A 98 -2.46 -19.29 1.57
C GLY A 98 -2.39 -19.26 0.04
N LEU A 99 -2.79 -18.15 -0.59
CA LEU A 99 -2.73 -17.96 -2.04
C LEU A 99 -1.28 -17.89 -2.52
N SER A 100 -0.43 -17.11 -1.85
CA SER A 100 0.99 -16.98 -2.22
C SER A 100 1.72 -18.31 -2.02
N PHE A 101 1.49 -18.99 -0.90
CA PHE A 101 2.04 -20.32 -0.63
C PHE A 101 1.57 -21.35 -1.68
N ASN A 102 0.27 -21.41 -1.99
CA ASN A 102 -0.25 -22.37 -2.97
C ASN A 102 0.29 -22.12 -4.38
N LEU A 103 0.40 -20.87 -4.83
CA LEU A 103 0.99 -20.53 -6.14
C LEU A 103 2.47 -20.93 -6.22
N LEU A 104 3.26 -20.62 -5.18
CA LEU A 104 4.67 -21.00 -5.11
C LEU A 104 4.85 -22.51 -5.00
N ALA A 105 4.05 -23.19 -4.16
CA ALA A 105 4.09 -24.64 -4.00
C ALA A 105 3.72 -25.37 -5.30
N LEU A 106 2.68 -24.93 -6.02
CA LEU A 106 2.33 -25.49 -7.34
C LEU A 106 3.44 -25.27 -8.36
N LEU A 107 4.09 -24.09 -8.37
CA LEU A 107 5.22 -23.80 -9.25
C LEU A 107 6.45 -24.68 -8.92
N PHE A 108 6.79 -24.86 -7.65
CA PHE A 108 7.84 -25.77 -7.20
C PHE A 108 7.53 -27.23 -7.56
N LEU A 109 6.30 -27.69 -7.31
CA LEU A 109 5.85 -29.04 -7.66
C LEU A 109 5.93 -29.28 -9.17
N ALA A 110 5.49 -28.31 -9.99
CA ALA A 110 5.62 -28.39 -11.44
C ALA A 110 7.07 -28.41 -11.91
N HIS A 111 7.98 -27.67 -11.26
CA HIS A 111 9.40 -27.65 -11.61
C HIS A 111 10.10 -28.98 -11.31
N TYR A 112 9.89 -29.54 -10.12
CA TYR A 112 10.61 -30.74 -9.66
C TYR A 112 9.97 -32.07 -10.11
N PHE A 113 8.64 -32.14 -10.25
CA PHE A 113 7.94 -33.39 -10.56
C PHE A 113 7.41 -33.49 -12.00
N ILE A 114 7.48 -32.42 -12.80
CA ILE A 114 7.04 -32.43 -14.21
C ILE A 114 8.20 -31.99 -15.12
N PRO A 115 9.08 -32.91 -15.57
CA PRO A 115 10.23 -32.57 -16.43
C PRO A 115 9.86 -31.80 -17.71
N LYS A 116 8.67 -32.05 -18.27
CA LYS A 116 8.15 -31.30 -19.44
C LYS A 116 7.85 -29.82 -19.14
N ALA A 117 7.58 -29.46 -17.88
CA ALA A 117 7.34 -28.07 -17.46
C ALA A 117 8.63 -27.35 -17.04
N GLN A 118 9.73 -28.08 -16.80
CA GLN A 118 11.00 -27.51 -16.33
C GLN A 118 11.54 -26.34 -17.19
N PRO A 119 11.51 -26.40 -18.54
CA PRO A 119 12.00 -25.29 -19.38
C PRO A 119 11.22 -23.98 -19.25
N HIS A 120 9.96 -24.05 -18.81
CA HIS A 120 9.10 -22.88 -18.58
C HIS A 120 9.18 -22.41 -17.12
N THR A 121 9.18 -23.33 -16.16
CA THR A 121 9.22 -23.00 -14.73
C THR A 121 10.59 -22.51 -14.26
N ALA A 122 11.70 -22.93 -14.90
CA ALA A 122 13.05 -22.44 -14.57
C ALA A 122 13.17 -20.90 -14.64
N LYS A 123 12.46 -20.26 -15.58
CA LYS A 123 12.45 -18.80 -15.80
C LYS A 123 11.94 -17.99 -14.60
N PHE A 124 11.21 -18.62 -13.68
CA PHE A 124 10.74 -18.01 -12.44
C PHE A 124 11.79 -18.06 -11.33
N PHE A 125 12.70 -19.04 -11.36
CA PHE A 125 13.69 -19.30 -10.30
C PHE A 125 15.10 -18.78 -10.61
N THR A 126 15.45 -18.62 -11.89
CA THR A 126 16.80 -18.21 -12.32
C THR A 126 16.75 -16.96 -13.20
N LEU A 127 17.72 -16.06 -13.03
CA LEU A 127 17.90 -14.90 -13.91
C LEU A 127 18.11 -15.35 -15.37
N SER A 128 17.24 -14.88 -16.27
CA SER A 128 17.26 -15.24 -17.71
C SER A 128 18.45 -14.61 -18.45
N TYR A 129 18.76 -15.13 -19.64
CA TYR A 129 19.75 -14.57 -20.59
C TYR A 129 21.20 -14.44 -20.08
N ARG A 130 21.70 -15.44 -19.33
CA ARG A 130 23.12 -15.52 -18.93
C ARG A 130 24.03 -15.76 -20.15
N ASN A 131 25.03 -14.90 -20.35
CA ASN A 131 26.12 -15.13 -21.29
C ASN A 131 27.20 -16.03 -20.64
N PRO A 132 27.55 -17.19 -21.24
CA PRO A 132 28.55 -18.09 -20.67
C PRO A 132 30.01 -17.59 -20.77
N ALA A 133 30.30 -16.62 -21.66
CA ALA A 133 31.65 -16.10 -21.87
C ALA A 133 32.02 -14.98 -20.89
N THR A 134 31.08 -14.06 -20.61
CA THR A 134 31.26 -12.95 -19.66
C THR A 134 30.80 -13.30 -18.24
N GLY A 135 29.91 -14.29 -18.10
CA GLY A 135 29.20 -14.60 -16.86
C GLY A 135 28.05 -13.64 -16.52
N ASN A 136 27.90 -12.55 -17.28
CA ASN A 136 26.88 -11.51 -17.11
C ASN A 136 25.54 -11.92 -17.77
N TYR A 137 24.54 -11.04 -17.69
CA TYR A 137 23.16 -11.30 -18.09
C TYR A 137 22.59 -10.16 -18.92
N LYS A 138 21.98 -10.48 -20.07
CA LYS A 138 21.23 -9.51 -20.89
C LYS A 138 19.85 -9.23 -20.29
N ASN A 139 19.19 -8.14 -20.68
CA ASN A 139 17.77 -7.91 -20.41
C ASN A 139 16.88 -8.69 -21.41
N GLY A 140 15.59 -8.87 -21.11
CA GLY A 140 14.61 -9.38 -22.09
C GLY A 140 13.29 -9.83 -21.46
N CYS A 141 12.31 -10.17 -22.30
CA CYS A 141 10.93 -10.44 -21.85
C CYS A 141 10.79 -11.64 -20.88
N ASP A 142 11.68 -12.63 -20.93
CA ASP A 142 11.67 -13.76 -19.98
C ASP A 142 11.98 -13.33 -18.53
N ASP A 143 12.50 -12.11 -18.31
CA ASP A 143 12.68 -11.56 -16.96
C ASP A 143 11.34 -11.28 -16.25
N MET A 144 10.24 -11.15 -17.01
CA MET A 144 8.90 -10.96 -16.45
C MET A 144 8.43 -12.17 -15.62
N TYR A 145 8.91 -13.38 -15.92
CA TYR A 145 8.63 -14.57 -15.10
C TYR A 145 9.28 -14.49 -13.72
N PHE A 146 10.53 -13.99 -13.66
CA PHE A 146 11.23 -13.75 -12.40
C PHE A 146 10.61 -12.60 -11.60
N ILE A 147 10.18 -11.52 -12.27
CA ILE A 147 9.40 -10.44 -11.63
C ILE A 147 8.09 -10.99 -11.04
N ALA A 148 7.32 -11.79 -11.80
CA ALA A 148 6.07 -12.37 -11.33
C ALA A 148 6.27 -13.31 -10.12
N PHE A 149 7.33 -14.12 -10.13
CA PHE A 149 7.75 -14.91 -8.97
C PHE A 149 8.01 -14.01 -7.75
N CYS A 150 8.79 -12.94 -7.91
CA CYS A 150 9.12 -12.03 -6.84
C CYS A 150 7.87 -11.27 -6.29
N VAL A 151 6.91 -10.89 -7.14
CA VAL A 151 5.64 -10.26 -6.70
C VAL A 151 4.86 -11.19 -5.76
N ILE A 152 4.73 -12.47 -6.13
CA ILE A 152 4.03 -13.48 -5.31
C ILE A 152 4.83 -13.74 -4.02
N LEU A 153 6.16 -13.87 -4.13
CA LEU A 153 7.05 -14.08 -2.99
C LEU A 153 6.98 -12.93 -1.97
N PHE A 154 7.08 -11.66 -2.41
CA PHE A 154 6.95 -10.50 -1.53
C PHE A 154 5.55 -10.38 -0.92
N THR A 155 4.49 -10.78 -1.63
CA THR A 155 3.13 -10.81 -1.08
C THR A 155 3.00 -11.84 0.05
N GLY A 156 3.51 -13.06 -0.15
CA GLY A 156 3.54 -14.09 0.88
C GLY A 156 4.43 -13.73 2.06
N LEU A 157 5.63 -13.19 1.81
CA LEU A 157 6.56 -12.76 2.84
C LEU A 157 6.00 -11.59 3.66
N ARG A 158 5.36 -10.59 3.05
CA ARG A 158 4.70 -9.48 3.77
C ARG A 158 3.71 -10.02 4.78
N ALA A 159 2.75 -10.81 4.33
CA ALA A 159 1.68 -11.32 5.17
C ALA A 159 2.21 -12.25 6.28
N ALA A 160 3.10 -13.20 5.94
CA ALA A 160 3.67 -14.13 6.92
C ALA A 160 4.59 -13.44 7.96
N THR A 161 5.39 -12.45 7.53
CA THR A 161 6.28 -11.70 8.45
C THR A 161 5.46 -10.78 9.36
N MET A 162 4.38 -10.16 8.85
CA MET A 162 3.44 -9.40 9.66
C MET A 162 2.73 -10.29 10.70
N GLU A 163 2.15 -11.42 10.28
CA GLU A 163 1.36 -12.31 11.17
C GLU A 163 2.21 -13.04 12.21
N TYR A 164 3.36 -13.60 11.81
CA TYR A 164 4.13 -14.53 12.66
C TYR A 164 5.38 -13.93 13.31
N VAL A 165 5.82 -12.73 12.93
CA VAL A 165 7.02 -12.10 13.49
C VAL A 165 6.72 -10.72 14.08
N LEU A 166 6.18 -9.80 13.28
CA LEU A 166 6.07 -8.39 13.65
C LEU A 166 4.91 -8.12 14.63
N ALA A 167 3.74 -8.72 14.41
CA ALA A 167 2.62 -8.57 15.34
C ALA A 167 2.87 -9.26 16.71
N PRO A 168 3.44 -10.48 16.78
CA PRO A 168 3.88 -11.06 18.06
C PRO A 168 4.92 -10.20 18.78
N PHE A 169 5.89 -9.63 18.05
CA PHE A 169 6.89 -8.70 18.61
C PHE A 169 6.23 -7.44 19.19
N ALA A 170 5.34 -6.75 18.46
CA ALA A 170 4.71 -5.54 18.98
C ALA A 170 3.86 -5.82 20.23
N LYS A 171 3.20 -6.99 20.29
CA LYS A 171 2.45 -7.43 21.48
C LYS A 171 3.35 -7.64 22.71
N THR A 172 4.54 -8.22 22.57
CA THR A 172 5.47 -8.37 23.72
C THR A 172 6.03 -7.02 24.18
N TRP A 173 6.10 -6.02 23.29
CA TRP A 173 6.41 -4.62 23.62
C TRP A 173 5.18 -3.79 24.06
N GLY A 174 4.04 -4.43 24.31
CA GLY A 174 2.87 -3.78 24.92
C GLY A 174 1.91 -3.08 23.94
N VAL A 175 2.11 -3.19 22.62
CA VAL A 175 1.17 -2.66 21.61
C VAL A 175 -0.08 -3.56 21.60
N ARG A 176 -1.08 -3.18 22.40
CA ARG A 176 -2.35 -3.94 22.55
C ARG A 176 -3.34 -3.63 21.43
N LYS A 177 -3.66 -2.34 21.21
CA LYS A 177 -4.67 -1.86 20.24
C LYS A 177 -4.48 -2.50 18.86
N THR A 178 -5.53 -3.14 18.35
CA THR A 178 -5.52 -3.87 17.06
C THR A 178 -5.13 -2.98 15.87
N LYS A 179 -5.65 -1.74 15.82
CA LYS A 179 -5.36 -0.76 14.76
C LYS A 179 -3.88 -0.35 14.74
N ASP A 180 -3.31 -0.06 15.91
CA ASP A 180 -1.89 0.29 16.07
C ASP A 180 -0.97 -0.91 15.83
N LEU A 181 -1.40 -2.11 16.20
CA LEU A 181 -0.70 -3.37 15.93
C LEU A 181 -0.58 -3.64 14.42
N THR A 182 -1.65 -3.46 13.65
CA THR A 182 -1.63 -3.57 12.19
C THR A 182 -0.69 -2.52 11.59
N ARG A 183 -0.87 -1.23 11.95
CA ARG A 183 -0.05 -0.12 11.45
C ARG A 183 1.43 -0.28 11.79
N PHE A 184 1.78 -0.71 13.00
CA PHE A 184 3.14 -1.07 13.38
C PHE A 184 3.71 -2.17 12.50
N SER A 185 2.92 -3.22 12.23
CA SER A 185 3.37 -4.37 11.42
C SER A 185 3.60 -3.99 9.97
N GLU A 186 2.75 -3.12 9.40
CA GLU A 186 2.91 -2.56 8.05
C GLU A 186 4.18 -1.71 7.95
N GLN A 187 4.40 -0.77 8.86
CA GLN A 187 5.60 0.07 8.86
C GLN A 187 6.88 -0.76 9.12
N SER A 188 6.81 -1.76 10.00
CA SER A 188 7.95 -2.64 10.29
C SER A 188 8.29 -3.57 9.11
N TRP A 189 7.31 -4.00 8.31
CA TRP A 189 7.56 -4.72 7.07
C TRP A 189 8.33 -3.85 6.07
N MET A 190 7.89 -2.60 5.86
CA MET A 190 8.59 -1.66 4.97
C MET A 190 10.02 -1.40 5.45
N LEU A 191 10.23 -1.24 6.77
CA LEU A 191 11.55 -1.08 7.38
C LEU A 191 12.47 -2.28 7.10
N VAL A 192 11.97 -3.53 7.26
CA VAL A 192 12.72 -4.75 6.96
C VAL A 192 13.10 -4.82 5.47
N TYR A 193 12.16 -4.51 4.57
CA TYR A 193 12.45 -4.48 3.13
C TYR A 193 13.53 -3.46 2.79
N TYR A 194 13.36 -2.19 3.19
CA TYR A 194 14.26 -1.12 2.81
C TYR A 194 15.65 -1.27 3.44
N ILE A 195 15.79 -1.76 4.68
CA ILE A 195 17.12 -2.04 5.25
C ILE A 195 17.90 -3.03 4.38
N ILE A 196 17.25 -4.08 3.87
CA ILE A 196 17.89 -5.11 3.02
C ILE A 196 18.20 -4.53 1.62
N PHE A 197 17.19 -3.97 0.95
CA PHE A 197 17.31 -3.55 -0.45
C PHE A 197 18.11 -2.25 -0.63
N TRP A 198 17.98 -1.28 0.28
CA TRP A 198 18.84 -0.09 0.23
C TRP A 198 20.31 -0.46 0.49
N SER A 199 20.60 -1.36 1.44
CA SER A 199 21.97 -1.81 1.70
C SER A 199 22.58 -2.51 0.46
N MET A 200 21.79 -3.30 -0.26
CA MET A 200 22.19 -3.89 -1.54
C MET A 200 22.41 -2.83 -2.64
N GLY A 201 21.50 -1.86 -2.76
CA GLY A 201 21.61 -0.76 -3.71
C GLY A 201 22.83 0.13 -3.46
N LEU A 202 23.11 0.44 -2.19
CA LEU A 202 24.28 1.19 -1.74
C LEU A 202 25.57 0.43 -2.03
N TYR A 203 25.61 -0.89 -1.78
CA TYR A 203 26.78 -1.71 -2.12
C TYR A 203 27.07 -1.67 -3.63
N ILE A 204 26.04 -1.80 -4.48
CA ILE A 204 26.16 -1.65 -5.94
C ILE A 204 26.71 -0.27 -6.31
N TYR A 205 26.18 0.80 -5.70
CA TYR A 205 26.64 2.18 -5.95
C TYR A 205 28.11 2.37 -5.55
N CYS A 206 28.48 2.02 -4.32
CA CYS A 206 29.82 2.18 -3.76
C CYS A 206 30.90 1.31 -4.42
N THR A 207 30.52 0.25 -5.14
CA THR A 207 31.45 -0.61 -5.90
C THR A 207 31.51 -0.29 -7.39
N SER A 208 30.85 0.80 -7.83
CA SER A 208 30.76 1.20 -9.23
C SER A 208 31.66 2.38 -9.60
N SER A 209 31.92 2.55 -10.91
CA SER A 209 32.67 3.70 -11.45
C SER A 209 31.95 5.05 -11.30
N TYR A 210 30.64 5.05 -11.06
CA TYR A 210 29.81 6.25 -10.91
C TYR A 210 29.59 6.65 -9.45
N PHE A 211 30.30 6.04 -8.49
CA PHE A 211 30.28 6.46 -7.10
C PHE A 211 30.73 7.91 -6.95
N LEU A 212 29.82 8.80 -6.51
CA LEU A 212 30.00 10.24 -6.41
C LEU A 212 30.37 10.96 -7.72
N ASN A 213 30.24 10.30 -8.88
CA ASN A 213 30.50 10.88 -10.19
C ASN A 213 29.30 10.66 -11.14
N LEU A 214 28.49 11.70 -11.30
CA LEU A 214 27.28 11.65 -12.13
C LEU A 214 27.57 11.48 -13.63
N GLN A 215 28.71 11.96 -14.12
CA GLN A 215 29.07 11.85 -15.55
C GLN A 215 29.36 10.40 -15.95
N GLU A 216 29.96 9.61 -15.04
CA GLU A 216 30.20 8.18 -15.21
C GLU A 216 28.93 7.32 -15.16
N MET A 217 27.73 7.90 -14.96
CA MET A 217 26.47 7.19 -15.23
C MET A 217 26.22 7.01 -16.74
N TRP A 218 26.81 7.86 -17.59
CA TRP A 218 26.48 7.95 -19.01
C TRP A 218 27.57 7.37 -19.94
N THR A 219 28.76 7.10 -19.40
CA THR A 219 29.92 6.60 -20.15
C THR A 219 29.73 5.17 -20.65
N ASN A 220 30.20 4.87 -21.87
CA ASN A 220 30.11 3.54 -22.48
C ASN A 220 28.66 3.01 -22.65
N TRP A 221 27.68 3.91 -22.82
CA TRP A 221 26.30 3.53 -23.15
C TRP A 221 26.18 3.15 -24.65
N PRO A 222 25.39 2.11 -25.02
CA PRO A 222 24.63 1.20 -24.17
C PRO A 222 25.47 0.00 -23.68
N VAL A 223 25.42 -0.26 -22.37
CA VAL A 223 25.91 -1.53 -21.80
C VAL A 223 24.79 -2.57 -21.89
N ARG A 224 24.95 -3.59 -22.73
CA ARG A 224 23.93 -4.62 -22.99
C ARG A 224 23.88 -5.71 -21.92
N GLU A 225 24.97 -5.91 -21.16
CA GLU A 225 25.06 -6.96 -20.15
C GLU A 225 25.26 -6.43 -18.72
N LEU A 226 24.54 -7.02 -17.77
CA LEU A 226 24.57 -6.67 -16.36
C LEU A 226 25.18 -7.80 -15.51
N ASN A 227 25.92 -7.43 -14.46
CA ASN A 227 26.29 -8.36 -13.40
C ASN A 227 25.03 -8.97 -12.76
N ALA A 228 25.12 -10.23 -12.33
CA ALA A 228 24.04 -10.96 -11.64
C ALA A 228 23.38 -10.15 -10.51
N LEU A 229 24.19 -9.47 -9.68
CA LEU A 229 23.69 -8.70 -8.54
C LEU A 229 22.88 -7.47 -8.99
N ASN A 230 23.38 -6.72 -9.97
CA ASN A 230 22.69 -5.55 -10.51
C ASN A 230 21.38 -5.96 -11.19
N LYS A 231 21.38 -7.04 -11.97
CA LYS A 231 20.16 -7.57 -12.60
C LYS A 231 19.15 -8.04 -11.56
N PHE A 232 19.58 -8.82 -10.56
CA PHE A 232 18.72 -9.24 -9.45
C PHE A 232 18.10 -8.02 -8.75
N TYR A 233 18.91 -7.02 -8.39
CA TYR A 233 18.46 -5.81 -7.71
C TYR A 233 17.39 -5.06 -8.53
N THR A 234 17.64 -4.81 -9.83
CA THR A 234 16.67 -4.10 -10.69
C THR A 234 15.36 -4.88 -10.87
N LEU A 235 15.41 -6.20 -11.08
CA LEU A 235 14.19 -7.01 -11.23
C LEU A 235 13.42 -7.14 -9.91
N ALA A 236 14.12 -7.35 -8.79
CA ALA A 236 13.49 -7.48 -7.47
C ALA A 236 12.89 -6.15 -6.97
N GLN A 237 13.56 -5.01 -7.18
CA GLN A 237 12.95 -3.69 -6.96
C GLN A 237 11.72 -3.50 -7.85
N SER A 238 11.79 -3.82 -9.15
CA SER A 238 10.62 -3.70 -10.04
C SER A 238 9.44 -4.56 -9.56
N ALA A 239 9.70 -5.77 -9.10
CA ALA A 239 8.70 -6.66 -8.51
C ALA A 239 8.12 -6.12 -7.20
N PHE A 240 8.94 -5.51 -6.33
CA PHE A 240 8.45 -4.87 -5.13
C PHE A 240 7.56 -3.65 -5.44
N TRP A 241 7.96 -2.78 -6.39
CA TRP A 241 7.13 -1.63 -6.79
C TRP A 241 5.78 -2.06 -7.41
N ILE A 242 5.73 -3.17 -8.15
CA ILE A 242 4.46 -3.79 -8.60
C ILE A 242 3.66 -4.31 -7.39
N GLN A 243 4.32 -4.97 -6.43
CA GLN A 243 3.67 -5.47 -5.21
C GLN A 243 3.11 -4.32 -4.35
N GLN A 244 3.76 -3.15 -4.32
CA GLN A 244 3.25 -1.95 -3.64
C GLN A 244 1.99 -1.38 -4.32
N ILE A 245 1.85 -1.49 -5.65
CA ILE A 245 0.59 -1.15 -6.35
C ILE A 245 -0.55 -2.10 -5.94
N ILE A 246 -0.26 -3.36 -5.60
CA ILE A 246 -1.25 -4.29 -5.03
C ILE A 246 -1.59 -3.88 -3.59
N VAL A 247 -0.58 -3.57 -2.77
CA VAL A 247 -0.73 -3.18 -1.36
C VAL A 247 -1.54 -1.89 -1.18
N ILE A 248 -1.28 -0.83 -1.94
CA ILE A 248 -2.00 0.47 -1.83
C ILE A 248 -3.50 0.39 -2.20
N ASN A 249 -3.91 -0.70 -2.86
CA ASN A 249 -5.32 -0.99 -3.17
C ASN A 249 -5.97 -2.00 -2.18
N ILE A 250 -5.19 -2.50 -1.21
CA ILE A 250 -5.59 -3.43 -0.16
C ILE A 250 -5.62 -2.75 1.21
N GLU A 251 -4.65 -1.88 1.49
CA GLU A 251 -4.59 -1.06 2.70
C GLU A 251 -5.70 0.01 2.72
N GLU A 252 -6.01 0.52 3.92
CA GLU A 252 -7.08 1.51 4.11
C GLU A 252 -6.81 2.80 3.33
N ARG A 253 -7.80 3.25 2.54
CA ARG A 253 -7.64 4.34 1.57
C ARG A 253 -7.45 5.70 2.27
N ARG A 254 -6.20 6.15 2.36
CA ARG A 254 -5.83 7.48 2.88
C ARG A 254 -6.18 8.61 1.91
N ASN A 255 -6.31 9.83 2.45
CA ASN A 255 -6.68 11.04 1.71
C ASN A 255 -5.73 11.40 0.54
N ASP A 256 -4.49 10.91 0.56
CA ASP A 256 -3.48 11.11 -0.49
C ASP A 256 -3.32 9.92 -1.46
N HIS A 257 -4.15 8.87 -1.37
CA HIS A 257 -4.02 7.64 -2.15
C HIS A 257 -3.81 7.89 -3.66
N TRP A 258 -4.50 8.86 -4.28
CA TRP A 258 -4.31 9.16 -5.70
C TRP A 258 -2.91 9.73 -6.02
N GLN A 259 -2.31 10.49 -5.11
CA GLN A 259 -0.95 11.05 -5.27
C GLN A 259 0.09 9.93 -5.18
N MET A 260 -0.04 9.06 -4.17
CA MET A 260 0.82 7.88 -3.99
C MET A 260 0.68 6.88 -5.15
N LEU A 261 -0.55 6.57 -5.59
CA LEU A 261 -0.76 5.68 -6.74
C LEU A 261 -0.18 6.26 -8.05
N THR A 262 -0.35 7.57 -8.28
CA THR A 262 0.28 8.27 -9.42
C THR A 262 1.80 8.17 -9.35
N HIS A 263 2.37 8.37 -8.16
CA HIS A 263 3.80 8.20 -7.91
C HIS A 263 4.27 6.77 -8.23
N HIS A 264 3.61 5.73 -7.72
CA HIS A 264 3.97 4.33 -8.02
C HIS A 264 3.88 3.98 -9.51
N ILE A 265 2.90 4.54 -10.25
CA ILE A 265 2.78 4.36 -11.70
C ILE A 265 3.97 5.02 -12.43
N ILE A 266 4.34 6.24 -12.04
CA ILE A 266 5.44 6.98 -12.66
C ILE A 266 6.80 6.32 -12.34
N THR A 267 7.08 5.96 -11.09
CA THR A 267 8.33 5.30 -10.71
C THR A 267 8.48 3.93 -11.37
N LEU A 268 7.41 3.13 -11.44
CA LEU A 268 7.44 1.84 -12.15
C LEU A 268 7.68 2.01 -13.65
N GLY A 269 7.06 3.00 -14.28
CA GLY A 269 7.33 3.37 -15.68
C GLY A 269 8.77 3.78 -15.92
N LEU A 270 9.37 4.54 -15.00
CA LEU A 270 10.79 4.92 -15.04
C LEU A 270 11.71 3.70 -14.84
N LEU A 271 11.42 2.80 -13.89
CA LEU A 271 12.21 1.58 -13.66
C LEU A 271 12.24 0.69 -14.91
N PHE A 272 11.09 0.42 -15.53
CA PHE A 272 11.02 -0.33 -16.78
C PHE A 272 11.75 0.38 -17.92
N SER A 273 11.61 1.71 -18.04
CA SER A 273 12.29 2.48 -19.08
C SER A 273 13.82 2.44 -18.90
N CYS A 274 14.32 2.59 -17.66
CA CYS A 274 15.74 2.46 -17.34
C CYS A 274 16.28 1.05 -17.65
N TYR A 275 15.48 0.00 -17.47
CA TYR A 275 15.87 -1.37 -17.80
C TYR A 275 15.87 -1.64 -19.33
N ALA A 276 14.90 -1.11 -20.06
CA ALA A 276 14.80 -1.22 -21.52
C ALA A 276 15.90 -0.43 -22.25
N TYR A 277 16.14 0.83 -21.86
CA TYR A 277 17.13 1.70 -22.48
C TYR A 277 18.56 1.51 -21.94
N HIS A 278 18.84 0.45 -21.17
CA HIS A 278 20.17 0.16 -20.61
C HIS A 278 20.73 1.28 -19.71
N GLN A 279 19.86 2.02 -19.02
CA GLN A 279 20.17 3.13 -18.11
C GLN A 279 20.02 2.72 -16.63
N THR A 280 20.51 1.53 -16.27
CA THR A 280 20.38 0.99 -14.91
C THR A 280 21.25 1.70 -13.88
N ARG A 281 22.33 2.39 -14.29
CA ARG A 281 23.22 3.16 -13.40
C ARG A 281 22.45 4.29 -12.69
N VAL A 282 21.80 5.16 -13.46
CA VAL A 282 20.96 6.24 -12.90
C VAL A 282 19.77 5.69 -12.12
N GLY A 283 19.19 4.56 -12.54
CA GLY A 283 18.13 3.87 -11.78
C GLY A 283 18.59 3.46 -10.37
N ASN A 284 19.80 2.89 -10.24
CA ASN A 284 20.40 2.58 -8.94
C ASN A 284 20.66 3.84 -8.10
N VAL A 285 21.23 4.89 -8.69
CA VAL A 285 21.50 6.15 -7.97
C VAL A 285 20.22 6.81 -7.45
N ILE A 286 19.15 6.86 -8.26
CA ILE A 286 17.86 7.43 -7.83
C ILE A 286 17.24 6.61 -6.68
N LEU A 287 17.25 5.27 -6.75
CA LEU A 287 16.76 4.42 -5.66
C LEU A 287 17.59 4.63 -4.37
N VAL A 288 18.92 4.66 -4.46
CA VAL A 288 19.79 4.90 -3.29
C VAL A 288 19.58 6.28 -2.65
N ILE A 289 19.17 7.29 -3.43
CA ILE A 289 18.83 8.64 -2.96
C ILE A 289 17.38 8.74 -2.46
N MET A 290 16.46 7.86 -2.86
CA MET A 290 15.07 7.89 -2.38
C MET A 290 14.87 7.02 -1.15
N ASP A 291 15.29 5.75 -1.20
CA ASP A 291 14.82 4.68 -0.31
C ASP A 291 15.25 4.86 1.17
N VAL A 292 16.27 5.67 1.50
CA VAL A 292 16.68 5.92 2.91
C VAL A 292 15.60 6.64 3.71
N GLY A 293 14.86 7.55 3.07
CA GLY A 293 13.77 8.27 3.73
C GLY A 293 12.71 7.31 4.29
N ASP A 294 12.58 6.17 3.62
CA ASP A 294 11.64 5.10 3.87
C ASP A 294 12.24 3.98 4.76
N ILE A 295 13.47 4.18 5.24
CA ILE A 295 14.00 3.57 6.48
C ILE A 295 13.61 4.45 7.67
N PHE A 296 13.93 5.76 7.62
CA PHE A 296 13.76 6.66 8.77
C PHE A 296 12.29 6.89 9.16
N LEU A 297 11.39 7.10 8.19
CA LEU A 297 9.99 7.43 8.48
C LEU A 297 9.20 6.24 9.06
N PRO A 298 9.31 4.99 8.56
CA PRO A 298 8.71 3.83 9.21
C PRO A 298 9.31 3.55 10.59
N LEU A 299 10.63 3.69 10.76
CA LEU A 299 11.30 3.54 12.06
C LEU A 299 10.75 4.53 13.11
N ALA A 300 10.58 5.81 12.75
CA ALA A 300 10.01 6.82 13.64
C ALA A 300 8.58 6.44 14.09
N LYS A 301 7.74 5.95 13.18
CA LYS A 301 6.38 5.47 13.51
C LYS A 301 6.40 4.24 14.42
N CYS A 302 7.25 3.26 14.13
CA CYS A 302 7.40 2.07 14.99
C CYS A 302 7.81 2.46 16.41
N LEU A 303 8.74 3.40 16.56
CA LEU A 303 9.11 4.00 17.85
C LEU A 303 7.92 4.71 18.53
N LYS A 304 7.11 5.48 17.78
CA LYS A 304 5.89 6.14 18.30
C LYS A 304 4.87 5.11 18.84
N TYR A 305 4.59 4.04 18.10
CA TYR A 305 3.66 2.98 18.55
C TYR A 305 4.16 2.23 19.80
N MET A 306 5.48 2.09 19.97
CA MET A 306 6.10 1.55 21.19
C MET A 306 6.25 2.59 22.33
N GLY A 307 5.73 3.81 22.16
CA GLY A 307 5.75 4.86 23.19
C GLY A 307 7.05 5.67 23.29
N PHE A 308 8.05 5.42 22.44
CA PHE A 308 9.34 6.14 22.45
C PHE A 308 9.27 7.50 21.73
N THR A 309 8.41 8.39 22.23
CA THR A 309 8.12 9.71 21.62
C THR A 309 9.37 10.54 21.37
N THR A 310 10.24 10.73 22.37
CA THR A 310 11.47 11.52 22.22
C THR A 310 12.41 10.97 21.14
N VAL A 311 12.46 9.64 20.97
CA VAL A 311 13.28 9.01 19.92
C VAL A 311 12.60 9.14 18.55
N CYS A 312 11.26 9.06 18.49
CA CYS A 312 10.48 9.39 17.30
C CYS A 312 10.73 10.84 16.83
N ASP A 313 10.72 11.82 17.75
CA ASP A 313 10.94 13.23 17.41
C ASP A 313 12.38 13.49 16.88
N VAL A 314 13.39 12.86 17.49
CA VAL A 314 14.77 12.87 16.97
C VAL A 314 14.84 12.22 15.58
N MET A 315 14.19 11.08 15.37
CA MET A 315 14.16 10.41 14.06
C MET A 315 13.39 11.21 13.01
N PHE A 316 12.35 11.95 13.39
CA PHE A 316 11.65 12.89 12.50
C PHE A 316 12.56 14.05 12.10
N GLY A 317 13.38 14.57 13.03
CA GLY A 317 14.44 15.55 12.72
C GLY A 317 15.46 15.02 11.71
N VAL A 318 15.99 13.82 11.93
CA VAL A 318 16.92 13.14 11.00
C VAL A 318 16.27 12.94 9.62
N PHE A 319 15.02 12.47 9.58
CA PHE A 319 14.24 12.32 8.35
C PHE A 319 14.06 13.66 7.61
N LEU A 320 13.77 14.76 8.32
CA LEU A 320 13.61 16.09 7.71
C LEU A 320 14.92 16.61 7.10
N THR A 321 16.04 16.49 7.83
CA THR A 321 17.37 16.84 7.29
C THR A 321 17.70 16.00 6.07
N TYR A 322 17.46 14.68 6.13
CA TYR A 322 17.68 13.78 5.01
C TYR A 322 16.82 14.15 3.79
N TRP A 323 15.52 14.40 3.99
CA TRP A 323 14.57 14.76 2.92
C TRP A 323 15.06 15.97 2.12
N ILE A 324 15.54 17.02 2.81
CA ILE A 324 16.04 18.23 2.16
C ILE A 324 17.28 17.92 1.30
N VAL A 325 18.28 17.23 1.85
CA VAL A 325 19.51 16.91 1.11
C VAL A 325 19.21 15.97 -0.07
N ALA A 326 18.49 14.88 0.16
CA ALA A 326 18.27 13.86 -0.85
C ALA A 326 17.31 14.33 -1.95
N ARG A 327 16.14 14.87 -1.58
CA ARG A 327 15.03 15.12 -2.49
C ARG A 327 14.96 16.57 -3.01
N HIS A 328 15.70 17.50 -2.42
CA HIS A 328 15.80 18.89 -2.90
C HIS A 328 17.22 19.35 -3.27
N VAL A 329 18.27 18.54 -3.05
CA VAL A 329 19.63 18.80 -3.57
C VAL A 329 20.10 17.68 -4.51
N LEU A 330 20.28 16.45 -4.01
CA LEU A 330 20.90 15.37 -4.78
C LEU A 330 20.04 14.90 -5.97
N TYR A 331 18.75 14.69 -5.79
CA TYR A 331 17.86 14.27 -6.89
C TYR A 331 17.73 15.34 -8.00
N PRO A 332 17.55 16.65 -7.69
CA PRO A 332 17.70 17.70 -8.70
C PRO A 332 19.05 17.72 -9.43
N MET A 333 20.17 17.38 -8.78
CA MET A 333 21.48 17.23 -9.45
C MET A 333 21.49 16.07 -10.45
N VAL A 334 20.83 14.94 -10.13
CA VAL A 334 20.66 13.82 -11.09
C VAL A 334 19.79 14.26 -12.28
N CYS A 335 18.68 14.96 -12.05
CA CYS A 335 17.83 15.51 -13.11
C CYS A 335 18.59 16.55 -13.98
N TRP A 336 19.49 17.34 -13.39
CA TRP A 336 20.37 18.23 -14.13
C TRP A 336 21.37 17.46 -14.99
N SER A 337 22.01 16.42 -14.45
CA SER A 337 22.92 15.55 -15.22
C SER A 337 22.23 14.82 -16.38
N ILE A 338 20.96 14.42 -16.22
CA ILE A 338 20.12 13.91 -17.34
C ILE A 338 19.92 14.97 -18.43
N TYR A 339 19.81 16.25 -18.07
CA TYR A 339 19.62 17.35 -19.01
C TYR A 339 20.92 17.78 -19.70
N THR A 340 22.05 17.88 -18.97
CA THR A 340 23.33 18.36 -19.52
C THR A 340 24.24 17.27 -20.04
N ASP A 341 24.37 16.16 -19.32
CA ASP A 341 25.48 15.24 -19.52
C ASP A 341 25.12 14.15 -20.55
N ILE A 342 23.85 13.73 -20.63
CA ILE A 342 23.39 12.81 -21.69
C ILE A 342 23.64 13.40 -23.10
N PRO A 343 23.23 14.64 -23.44
CA PRO A 343 23.51 15.20 -24.76
C PRO A 343 25.01 15.42 -25.04
N ASN A 344 25.83 15.64 -24.00
CA ASN A 344 27.26 15.91 -24.14
C ASN A 344 28.12 14.63 -24.23
N ILE A 345 27.73 13.56 -23.54
CA ILE A 345 28.51 12.31 -23.43
C ILE A 345 28.00 11.23 -24.41
N ILE A 346 26.68 11.11 -24.58
CA ILE A 346 26.06 10.11 -25.47
C ILE A 346 25.78 10.72 -26.85
N GLY A 347 25.25 11.95 -26.89
CA GLY A 347 24.87 12.61 -28.14
C GLY A 347 23.56 12.09 -28.77
N GLU A 348 23.32 12.42 -30.04
CA GLU A 348 22.14 11.99 -30.80
C GLU A 348 22.48 10.80 -31.70
N VAL A 349 22.55 9.61 -31.12
CA VAL A 349 23.04 8.38 -31.76
C VAL A 349 22.19 7.15 -31.41
N CYS A 350 22.21 6.16 -32.30
CA CYS A 350 21.64 4.84 -32.09
C CYS A 350 22.69 3.73 -32.20
N TYR A 351 22.46 2.63 -31.48
CA TYR A 351 23.25 1.39 -31.59
C TYR A 351 22.33 0.18 -31.73
N LYS A 352 22.82 -0.90 -32.33
CA LYS A 352 22.11 -2.18 -32.49
C LYS A 352 23.04 -3.37 -32.22
N GLY A 353 22.49 -4.50 -31.80
CA GLY A 353 23.24 -5.70 -31.46
C GLY A 353 23.65 -5.79 -29.97
N SER A 354 24.29 -6.91 -29.64
CA SER A 354 24.81 -7.24 -28.32
C SER A 354 26.20 -6.64 -28.06
N ASP A 355 26.61 -6.63 -26.77
CA ASP A 355 27.88 -6.08 -26.26
C ASP A 355 29.12 -6.48 -27.10
N SER A 356 29.19 -7.73 -27.55
CA SER A 356 30.32 -8.28 -28.32
C SER A 356 30.26 -8.02 -29.83
N ASN A 357 29.17 -7.43 -30.34
CA ASN A 357 28.96 -7.11 -31.75
C ASN A 357 28.09 -5.85 -31.89
N LEU A 358 28.44 -4.81 -31.12
CA LEU A 358 27.69 -3.56 -31.07
C LEU A 358 27.94 -2.74 -32.34
N GLN A 359 26.88 -2.50 -33.09
CA GLN A 359 26.90 -1.76 -34.35
C GLN A 359 26.43 -0.32 -34.12
N GLY A 360 27.20 0.65 -34.61
CA GLY A 360 26.90 2.08 -34.52
C GLY A 360 28.18 2.92 -34.43
N PRO A 361 28.08 4.23 -34.17
CA PRO A 361 26.83 4.98 -34.02
C PRO A 361 26.09 5.14 -35.35
N PHE A 362 24.78 4.93 -35.33
CA PHE A 362 23.86 5.26 -36.43
C PHE A 362 23.14 6.58 -36.15
N PRO A 363 22.72 7.34 -37.19
CA PRO A 363 21.86 8.51 -37.01
C PRO A 363 20.47 8.10 -36.51
N VAL A 364 19.82 8.99 -35.75
CA VAL A 364 18.47 8.76 -35.21
C VAL A 364 17.42 8.73 -36.35
N PRO A 365 16.61 7.67 -36.48
CA PRO A 365 15.55 7.61 -37.50
C PRO A 365 14.49 8.71 -37.32
N GLU A 366 13.85 9.10 -38.43
CA GLU A 366 12.70 10.02 -38.39
C GLU A 366 11.43 9.36 -37.82
N THR A 367 11.29 8.05 -38.04
CA THR A 367 10.17 7.23 -37.55
C THR A 367 10.20 7.06 -36.04
N THR A 368 9.04 6.99 -35.38
CA THR A 368 8.93 6.83 -33.92
C THR A 368 9.05 5.38 -33.42
N SER A 369 9.19 4.40 -34.31
CA SER A 369 9.18 2.97 -33.96
C SER A 369 10.31 2.55 -33.01
N TYR A 370 11.50 3.16 -33.13
CA TYR A 370 12.65 2.87 -32.27
C TYR A 370 12.40 3.22 -30.79
N LEU A 371 11.36 4.01 -30.47
CA LEU A 371 11.05 4.39 -29.09
C LEU A 371 10.50 3.21 -28.27
N LEU A 372 9.93 2.20 -28.94
CA LEU A 372 9.32 1.02 -28.32
C LEU A 372 10.09 -0.28 -28.56
N GLU A 373 10.97 -0.33 -29.58
CA GLU A 373 11.83 -1.49 -29.89
C GLU A 373 12.60 -2.01 -28.64
N PRO A 374 13.22 -1.17 -27.78
CA PRO A 374 13.98 -1.63 -26.60
C PRO A 374 13.16 -2.32 -25.50
N PHE A 375 11.82 -2.21 -25.51
CA PHE A 375 10.97 -2.88 -24.52
C PHE A 375 10.66 -4.34 -24.90
N TRP A 376 10.90 -4.74 -26.16
CA TRP A 376 10.61 -6.09 -26.67
C TRP A 376 11.83 -6.79 -27.30
N ASP A 377 12.80 -6.03 -27.83
CA ASP A 377 14.06 -6.58 -28.36
C ASP A 377 15.28 -5.97 -27.65
N SER A 378 15.96 -6.81 -26.86
CA SER A 378 17.21 -6.50 -26.13
C SER A 378 18.39 -6.16 -27.05
N GLU A 379 18.46 -6.79 -28.22
CA GLU A 379 19.53 -6.57 -29.20
C GLU A 379 19.06 -5.66 -30.35
N GLY A 380 17.82 -5.16 -30.26
CA GLY A 380 17.21 -4.20 -31.16
C GLY A 380 17.90 -2.83 -31.17
N MET A 381 17.44 -1.95 -32.05
CA MET A 381 17.94 -0.58 -32.12
C MET A 381 17.54 0.18 -30.85
N VAL A 382 18.54 0.72 -30.14
CA VAL A 382 18.34 1.64 -29.02
C VAL A 382 18.98 2.98 -29.36
N CYS A 383 18.27 4.07 -29.11
CA CYS A 383 18.67 5.42 -29.48
C CYS A 383 18.63 6.37 -28.28
N PHE A 384 19.57 7.31 -28.22
CA PHE A 384 19.43 8.53 -27.44
C PHE A 384 19.40 9.76 -28.34
N GLY A 385 18.74 10.80 -27.84
CA GLY A 385 18.53 12.08 -28.51
C GLY A 385 17.40 12.85 -27.85
N LYS A 386 17.22 14.13 -28.20
CA LYS A 386 16.33 15.08 -27.49
C LYS A 386 14.97 14.51 -27.06
N LYS A 387 14.28 13.76 -27.93
CA LYS A 387 12.97 13.13 -27.62
C LYS A 387 13.08 12.18 -26.42
N VAL A 388 14.03 11.25 -26.46
CA VAL A 388 14.27 10.24 -25.41
C VAL A 388 14.68 10.90 -24.10
N THR A 389 15.60 11.87 -24.14
CA THR A 389 16.01 12.63 -22.95
C THR A 389 14.82 13.30 -22.25
N TRP A 390 13.90 13.93 -23.01
CA TRP A 390 12.68 14.50 -22.44
C TRP A 390 11.67 13.44 -21.95
N TYR A 391 11.56 12.28 -22.59
CA TYR A 391 10.71 11.18 -22.10
C TYR A 391 11.20 10.61 -20.76
N PHE A 392 12.50 10.64 -20.46
CA PHE A 392 13.03 10.33 -19.12
C PHE A 392 12.90 11.50 -18.14
N LEU A 393 13.17 12.72 -18.59
CA LEU A 393 13.23 13.90 -17.71
C LEU A 393 11.85 14.39 -17.25
N VAL A 394 10.82 14.39 -18.12
CA VAL A 394 9.47 14.87 -17.75
C VAL A 394 8.86 14.07 -16.59
N PRO A 395 8.85 12.72 -16.58
CA PRO A 395 8.32 11.97 -15.44
C PRO A 395 9.10 12.20 -14.14
N LEU A 396 10.43 12.39 -14.21
CA LEU A 396 11.25 12.73 -13.05
C LEU A 396 10.93 14.14 -12.49
N LEU A 397 10.65 15.11 -13.36
CA LEU A 397 10.20 16.45 -12.95
C LEU A 397 8.76 16.42 -12.39
N LEU A 398 7.87 15.57 -12.90
CA LEU A 398 6.55 15.34 -12.30
C LEU A 398 6.64 14.71 -10.90
N LEU A 399 7.56 13.76 -10.69
CA LEU A 399 7.88 13.27 -9.35
C LEU A 399 8.41 14.38 -8.45
N GLN A 400 9.24 15.30 -8.97
CA GLN A 400 9.74 16.43 -8.18
C GLN A 400 8.61 17.38 -7.73
N CYS A 401 7.57 17.59 -8.57
CA CYS A 401 6.39 18.34 -8.18
C CYS A 401 5.62 17.67 -7.02
N LEU A 402 5.47 16.34 -7.02
CA LEU A 402 4.88 15.60 -5.91
C LEU A 402 5.74 15.69 -4.63
N ILE A 403 7.06 15.56 -4.78
CA ILE A 403 8.04 15.74 -3.69
C ILE A 403 7.93 17.13 -3.05
N PHE A 404 7.81 18.21 -3.84
CA PHE A 404 7.56 19.55 -3.31
C PHE A 404 6.20 19.67 -2.59
N ALA A 405 5.14 19.04 -3.12
CA ALA A 405 3.83 19.03 -2.45
C ALA A 405 3.88 18.32 -1.09
N TRP A 406 4.55 17.17 -1.00
CA TRP A 406 4.74 16.46 0.27
C TRP A 406 5.68 17.21 1.23
N PHE A 407 6.71 17.89 0.73
CA PHE A 407 7.56 18.74 1.56
C PHE A 407 6.78 19.86 2.26
N VAL A 408 5.78 20.46 1.59
CA VAL A 408 4.87 21.44 2.21
C VAL A 408 4.05 20.82 3.35
N LEU A 409 3.67 19.54 3.26
CA LEU A 409 2.99 18.84 4.35
C LEU A 409 3.95 18.55 5.52
N ILE A 410 5.15 18.03 5.22
CA ILE A 410 6.19 17.74 6.22
C ILE A 410 6.60 19.02 6.96
N ALA A 411 6.77 20.14 6.25
CA ALA A 411 7.09 21.44 6.84
C ALA A 411 5.97 21.95 7.79
N ARG A 412 4.69 21.70 7.47
CA ARG A 412 3.57 22.01 8.39
C ARG A 412 3.64 21.18 9.68
N VAL A 413 3.99 19.89 9.57
CA VAL A 413 4.19 19.02 10.76
C VAL A 413 5.40 19.50 11.57
N ALA A 414 6.52 19.84 10.93
CA ALA A 414 7.69 20.39 11.62
C ALA A 414 7.37 21.70 12.36
N ILE A 415 6.54 22.59 11.78
CA ILE A 415 6.08 23.81 12.44
C ILE A 415 5.13 23.49 13.62
N LYS A 416 4.28 22.45 13.53
CA LYS A 416 3.48 21.95 14.66
C LYS A 416 4.38 21.47 15.82
N VAL A 417 5.44 20.71 15.51
CA VAL A 417 6.40 20.19 16.49
C VAL A 417 7.19 21.32 17.17
N ILE A 418 7.74 22.27 16.40
CA ILE A 418 8.49 23.42 16.95
C ILE A 418 7.61 24.31 17.86
N ARG A 419 6.28 24.29 17.67
CA ARG A 419 5.31 24.98 18.53
C ARG A 419 4.88 24.18 19.78
N GLY A 420 5.52 23.05 20.06
CA GLY A 420 5.21 22.18 21.20
C GLY A 420 4.08 21.18 20.97
N GLY A 421 3.64 20.99 19.72
CA GLY A 421 2.69 19.95 19.34
C GLY A 421 3.37 18.60 19.07
N SER A 422 2.59 17.52 19.10
CA SER A 422 3.08 16.19 18.73
C SER A 422 3.34 16.06 17.21
N ALA A 423 4.29 15.20 16.85
CA ALA A 423 4.58 14.79 15.48
C ALA A 423 3.48 13.84 14.93
N GLU A 424 2.28 14.37 14.69
CA GLU A 424 1.23 13.68 13.92
C GLU A 424 1.33 13.98 12.42
N ASP A 425 1.19 12.93 11.62
CA ASP A 425 0.95 12.99 10.18
C ASP A 425 -0.54 13.32 9.96
N ASN A 426 -0.88 14.57 9.65
CA ASN A 426 -2.27 15.04 9.40
C ASN A 426 -2.97 14.34 8.20
N ARG A 427 -2.37 13.31 7.61
CA ARG A 427 -2.80 12.55 6.43
C ARG A 427 -3.57 11.27 6.83
N SER A 428 -4.08 11.16 8.06
CA SER A 428 -4.80 9.96 8.54
C SER A 428 -5.92 10.18 9.57
N ASP A 429 -6.14 11.39 10.08
CA ASP A 429 -7.00 11.63 11.26
C ASP A 429 -8.40 12.17 10.97
N ASP A 430 -8.90 12.00 9.75
CA ASP A 430 -10.37 11.93 9.52
C ASP A 430 -10.87 10.51 9.89
N GLU A 431 -10.46 10.00 11.07
CA GLU A 431 -10.99 8.75 11.60
C GLU A 431 -12.38 9.01 12.15
N ALA A 432 -13.41 8.49 11.47
CA ALA A 432 -14.78 8.59 11.95
C ALA A 432 -14.91 7.98 13.36
N GLU A 433 -15.54 8.72 14.28
CA GLU A 433 -15.77 8.35 15.68
C GLU A 433 -16.82 7.23 15.84
N GLU A 434 -16.56 6.07 15.23
CA GLU A 434 -17.23 4.80 15.54
C GLU A 434 -16.33 4.02 16.52
N GLU A 435 -16.57 4.21 17.82
CA GLU A 435 -15.99 3.36 18.89
C GLU A 435 -16.59 1.94 18.82
N ASP A 436 -16.13 1.13 17.85
CA ASP A 436 -16.39 -0.31 17.79
C ASP A 436 -15.68 -0.98 19.01
N ASP A 437 -16.45 -1.39 20.03
CA ASP A 437 -15.96 -2.03 21.27
C ASP A 437 -15.27 -3.39 21.00
N PHE A 438 -13.95 -3.39 20.86
CA PHE A 438 -13.14 -4.60 20.67
C PHE A 438 -12.88 -5.33 22.01
N VAL A 439 -13.81 -6.21 22.40
CA VAL A 439 -13.65 -7.13 23.53
C VAL A 439 -12.49 -8.11 23.28
N TYR A 440 -11.59 -8.23 24.25
CA TYR A 440 -10.56 -9.27 24.27
C TYR A 440 -11.12 -10.52 24.95
N GLU A 441 -11.24 -11.61 24.21
CA GLU A 441 -11.29 -12.95 24.81
C GLU A 441 -9.83 -13.45 24.96
N GLU A 442 -9.19 -13.11 26.07
CA GLU A 442 -8.02 -13.88 26.52
C GLU A 442 -8.53 -15.25 26.99
N ALA A 443 -8.10 -16.31 26.32
CA ALA A 443 -8.32 -17.67 26.81
C ALA A 443 -7.72 -17.79 28.23
N PRO A 444 -8.46 -18.30 29.23
CA PRO A 444 -7.97 -18.36 30.61
C PRO A 444 -6.61 -19.05 30.71
N LEU A 445 -5.76 -18.54 31.60
CA LEU A 445 -4.57 -19.26 32.03
C LEU A 445 -5.01 -20.55 32.71
N GLU A 446 -4.70 -21.69 32.10
CA GLU A 446 -4.88 -23.00 32.74
C GLU A 446 -3.88 -23.10 33.91
N GLU A 447 -4.42 -23.09 35.12
CA GLU A 447 -3.69 -23.40 36.34
C GLU A 447 -3.34 -24.90 36.33
N GLU A 448 -2.06 -25.26 36.49
CA GLU A 448 -1.62 -26.66 36.51
C GLU A 448 -2.10 -27.37 37.79
N VAL A 449 -3.35 -27.84 37.78
CA VAL A 449 -3.88 -28.74 38.81
C VAL A 449 -3.22 -30.10 38.65
N GLY A 450 -2.52 -30.54 39.70
CA GLY A 450 -1.69 -31.74 39.68
C GLY A 450 -2.45 -33.04 39.36
N VAL A 451 -1.73 -34.01 38.81
CA VAL A 451 -2.26 -35.32 38.42
C VAL A 451 -2.58 -36.18 39.63
N GLU A 452 -3.86 -36.37 39.95
CA GLU A 452 -4.35 -37.58 40.61
C GLU A 452 -5.83 -37.88 40.27
N GLU A 453 -6.13 -39.17 40.08
CA GLU A 453 -7.45 -39.83 39.91
C GLU A 453 -8.56 -39.19 39.04
N LEU A 454 -8.87 -39.80 37.88
CA LEU A 454 -10.26 -39.87 37.38
C LEU A 454 -10.59 -41.08 36.47
N HIS A 455 -10.54 -42.28 37.06
CA HIS A 455 -11.42 -43.44 36.81
C HIS A 455 -11.81 -43.82 35.35
N LEU A 456 -11.03 -44.73 34.75
CA LEU A 456 -11.31 -45.38 33.44
C LEU A 456 -12.58 -46.27 33.46
N LYS A 457 -13.74 -45.74 33.07
CA LYS A 457 -14.95 -46.58 32.84
C LYS A 457 -15.90 -46.15 31.70
N SER A 458 -15.45 -45.27 30.80
CA SER A 458 -16.25 -44.76 29.66
C SER A 458 -15.90 -45.41 28.29
N TRP A 459 -14.72 -46.03 28.17
CA TRP A 459 -14.18 -46.48 26.87
C TRP A 459 -14.86 -47.72 26.28
N GLU A 460 -15.60 -48.49 27.08
CA GLU A 460 -16.09 -49.84 26.72
C GLU A 460 -17.40 -49.87 25.90
N ARG A 461 -17.81 -48.75 25.27
CA ARG A 461 -19.11 -48.65 24.58
C ARG A 461 -19.12 -48.03 23.18
N ARG A 462 -17.99 -48.07 22.45
CA ARG A 462 -17.89 -47.60 21.04
C ARG A 462 -17.10 -48.53 20.09
N SER A 463 -17.29 -49.84 20.22
CA SER A 463 -16.77 -50.83 19.26
C SER A 463 -17.86 -51.32 18.30
N GLY A 464 -18.15 -50.57 17.22
CA GLY A 464 -19.08 -51.03 16.19
C GLY A 464 -19.60 -49.97 15.22
N VAL A 465 -18.99 -49.92 14.02
CA VAL A 465 -19.57 -49.69 12.67
C VAL A 465 -18.41 -49.39 11.72
N LYS A 466 -18.41 -49.98 10.52
CA LYS A 466 -17.32 -49.85 9.54
C LYS A 466 -17.41 -48.51 8.78
N ARG A 467 -16.28 -47.82 8.60
CA ARG A 467 -16.15 -46.74 7.61
C ARG A 467 -15.98 -47.34 6.21
N GLN A 468 -16.61 -46.71 5.22
CA GLN A 468 -16.40 -46.95 3.80
C GLN A 468 -15.95 -45.62 3.17
N ALA A 469 -14.97 -45.65 2.27
CA ALA A 469 -14.36 -44.45 1.70
C ALA A 469 -14.99 -44.07 0.36
N SER A 470 -15.08 -42.77 0.07
CA SER A 470 -15.39 -42.22 -1.25
C SER A 470 -14.76 -40.84 -1.40
N SER A 471 -14.50 -40.42 -2.64
CA SER A 471 -13.75 -39.22 -3.00
C SER A 471 -14.61 -37.96 -3.15
N SER A 472 -13.99 -36.79 -2.95
CA SER A 472 -14.61 -35.48 -3.15
C SER A 472 -14.66 -35.09 -4.63
N GLY A 473 -15.82 -35.24 -5.26
CA GLY A 473 -16.12 -34.64 -6.57
C GLY A 473 -16.65 -33.20 -6.43
N VAL A 474 -16.27 -32.31 -7.34
CA VAL A 474 -16.76 -30.92 -7.40
C VAL A 474 -18.00 -30.83 -8.29
N SER A 475 -19.06 -30.16 -7.82
CA SER A 475 -20.29 -29.92 -8.59
C SER A 475 -20.62 -28.42 -8.62
N LEU A 476 -20.74 -27.85 -9.82
CA LEU A 476 -21.20 -26.48 -10.04
C LEU A 476 -22.75 -26.41 -10.02
N PRO A 477 -23.37 -25.28 -9.61
CA PRO A 477 -24.81 -25.13 -9.66
C PRO A 477 -25.31 -24.99 -11.11
N SER A 478 -26.29 -25.80 -11.50
CA SER A 478 -26.98 -25.69 -12.79
C SER A 478 -28.38 -25.09 -12.63
N HIS A 479 -28.94 -24.62 -13.74
CA HIS A 479 -30.09 -23.72 -13.78
C HIS A 479 -31.46 -24.43 -13.78
N SER A 480 -32.49 -23.66 -13.46
CA SER A 480 -33.93 -23.94 -13.62
C SER A 480 -34.60 -24.95 -12.66
N ASP A 481 -35.57 -24.42 -11.90
CA ASP A 481 -36.67 -25.20 -11.32
C ASP A 481 -37.99 -24.75 -11.95
N ARG A 482 -38.52 -25.55 -12.89
CA ARG A 482 -39.71 -25.22 -13.70
C ARG A 482 -40.90 -26.11 -13.30
N LYS A 483 -41.21 -26.20 -12.00
CA LYS A 483 -42.23 -27.15 -11.48
C LYS A 483 -43.25 -26.61 -10.48
N GLU A 484 -43.22 -25.35 -10.08
CA GLU A 484 -44.15 -24.79 -9.06
C GLU A 484 -45.44 -24.16 -9.63
N LEU A 485 -45.98 -24.69 -10.75
CA LEU A 485 -47.15 -24.11 -11.43
C LEU A 485 -48.33 -25.06 -11.71
N LEU A 486 -48.28 -26.31 -11.21
CA LEU A 486 -49.35 -27.30 -11.41
C LEU A 486 -49.75 -27.99 -10.08
N GLY A 487 -50.25 -27.20 -9.14
CA GLY A 487 -50.68 -27.66 -7.80
C GLY A 487 -51.93 -26.97 -7.24
N ARG A 488 -52.73 -26.29 -8.09
CA ARG A 488 -53.95 -25.55 -7.67
C ARG A 488 -55.13 -25.71 -8.65
N ILE A 489 -55.53 -26.95 -8.90
CA ILE A 489 -56.93 -27.28 -9.20
C ILE A 489 -57.29 -28.39 -8.24
N GLY A 490 -58.26 -28.13 -7.34
CA GLY A 490 -58.66 -29.09 -6.32
C GLY A 490 -59.96 -29.79 -6.71
N CYS A 491 -60.07 -31.06 -6.31
CA CYS A 491 -61.36 -31.69 -6.01
C CYS A 491 -61.11 -33.02 -5.29
N GLU A 492 -61.43 -33.08 -4.01
CA GLU A 492 -62.11 -34.25 -3.42
C GLU A 492 -62.69 -33.83 -2.06
N LYS A 493 -64.01 -33.93 -1.94
CA LYS A 493 -64.73 -33.92 -0.67
C LYS A 493 -65.42 -35.27 -0.56
N GLN A 494 -65.46 -35.82 0.65
CA GLN A 494 -65.98 -37.15 0.95
C GLN A 494 -67.43 -37.34 0.49
N VAL A 495 -67.77 -38.59 0.18
CA VAL A 495 -69.15 -39.06 0.16
C VAL A 495 -69.59 -39.31 1.60
N ASP A 496 -70.58 -38.55 2.03
CA ASP A 496 -71.77 -38.97 2.79
C ASP A 496 -72.89 -37.95 2.45
#